data_AF-A0A0F3RAG5-F1
#
_entry.id   AF-A0A0F3RAG5-F1
#
_cell.length_a   1.000
_cell.length_b   1.000
_cell.length_c   1.000
_cell.angle_alpha   90.00
_cell.angle_beta   90.00
_cell.angle_gamma   90.00
#
_symmetry.space_group_name_H-M   'P 1'
#
loop_
_entity.id
_entity.type
_entity.pdbx_description
1 polymer ?
#
loop_
_entity_poly.entity_id
_entity_poly.type
_entity_poly.pdbx_seq_one_letter_code
_entity_poly.pdbx_strand_id
1 'polypeptide(L)'
;MENEQVKIIWAFRGGYGCGEFVEDCLKQKGDKILIGYSDITVLHLLLNNHYNIPTIHGSVLTSLLPPTNQDITSIINVLKGEKSEIQLIPIKKISEENITGKITGGNLTVFSKLIGTSINLKKGNILLLEDVNEKAYAVHRNLVQLKNAGIFDDIEAIIFGDFTKGDEFVEQAIKSFV
;
A
#
# COMPACT_ATOMS: atom_id res chain seq x y z
N MET A 1 -3.14 -20.86 -3.68
CA MET A 1 -4.52 -20.42 -3.36
C MET A 1 -5.54 -21.56 -3.30
N GLU A 2 -5.11 -22.83 -3.28
CA GLU A 2 -5.98 -23.97 -3.65
C GLU A 2 -6.89 -24.49 -2.53
N ASN A 3 -6.51 -24.37 -1.26
CA ASN A 3 -7.33 -24.89 -0.16
C ASN A 3 -8.64 -24.07 0.00
N GLU A 4 -9.77 -24.61 -0.45
CA GLU A 4 -11.06 -23.89 -0.50
C GLU A 4 -11.63 -23.49 0.87
N GLN A 5 -11.20 -24.15 1.95
CA GLN A 5 -11.62 -23.83 3.32
C GLN A 5 -10.95 -22.54 3.83
N VAL A 6 -9.81 -22.15 3.24
CA VAL A 6 -9.09 -20.94 3.64
C VAL A 6 -9.67 -19.74 2.91
N LYS A 7 -10.19 -18.76 3.66
CA LYS A 7 -10.73 -17.49 3.12
C LYS A 7 -9.77 -16.30 3.26
N ILE A 8 -8.83 -16.39 4.20
CA ILE A 8 -7.89 -15.31 4.52
C ILE A 8 -6.47 -15.86 4.46
N ILE A 9 -5.59 -15.11 3.81
CA ILE A 9 -4.14 -15.30 3.86
C ILE A 9 -3.56 -14.13 4.65
N TRP A 10 -3.02 -14.41 5.82
CA TRP A 10 -2.42 -13.38 6.67
C TRP A 10 -0.90 -13.50 6.62
N ALA A 11 -0.23 -12.49 6.08
CA ALA A 11 1.22 -12.46 6.02
C ALA A 11 1.83 -12.53 7.43
N PHE A 12 2.77 -13.44 7.62
CA PHE A 12 3.44 -13.60 8.90
C PHE A 12 4.27 -12.37 9.26
N ARG A 13 5.08 -11.87 8.31
CA ARG A 13 5.83 -10.62 8.40
C ARG A 13 6.05 -10.04 6.98
N GLY A 14 6.46 -8.77 6.88
CA GLY A 14 7.03 -8.20 5.65
C GLY A 14 8.51 -8.58 5.42
N GLY A 15 9.32 -7.66 4.92
CA GLY A 15 10.77 -7.87 4.76
C GLY A 15 11.26 -7.60 3.34
N TYR A 16 11.75 -8.64 2.67
CA TYR A 16 12.32 -8.56 1.33
C TYR A 16 12.13 -9.91 0.62
N GLY A 17 11.91 -9.86 -0.69
CA GLY A 17 11.90 -11.02 -1.58
C GLY A 17 10.60 -11.24 -2.32
N CYS A 18 9.49 -10.55 -1.96
CA CYS A 18 8.22 -10.73 -2.68
C CYS A 18 8.33 -10.39 -4.18
N GLY A 19 9.19 -9.44 -4.53
CA GLY A 19 9.46 -9.07 -5.92
C GLY A 19 10.11 -10.18 -6.75
N GLU A 20 10.82 -11.14 -6.13
CA GLU A 20 11.57 -12.17 -6.86
C GLU A 20 10.65 -13.25 -7.47
N PHE A 21 9.50 -13.50 -6.85
CA PHE A 21 8.58 -14.58 -7.25
C PHE A 21 7.19 -14.07 -7.65
N VAL A 22 7.02 -12.76 -7.79
CA VAL A 22 5.70 -12.17 -8.07
C VAL A 22 5.14 -12.64 -9.42
N GLU A 23 6.01 -12.85 -10.41
CA GLU A 23 5.59 -13.36 -11.72
C GLU A 23 5.16 -14.82 -11.67
N ASP A 24 5.77 -15.64 -10.80
CA ASP A 24 5.31 -17.01 -10.57
C ASP A 24 3.93 -17.05 -9.89
N CYS A 25 3.58 -16.00 -9.17
CA CYS A 25 2.26 -15.81 -8.59
C CYS A 25 1.21 -15.34 -9.62
N LEU A 26 1.57 -15.02 -10.87
CA LEU A 26 0.66 -14.61 -11.96
C LEU A 26 -0.24 -15.74 -12.50
N LYS A 27 -0.29 -16.91 -11.84
CA LYS A 27 -1.19 -18.02 -12.21
C LYS A 27 -2.25 -18.33 -11.16
N GLN A 28 -2.37 -17.52 -10.12
CA GLN A 28 -3.27 -17.78 -9.02
C GLN A 28 -4.72 -17.43 -9.38
N LYS A 29 -5.65 -18.34 -9.09
CA LYS A 29 -7.09 -18.12 -9.15
C LYS A 29 -7.67 -18.24 -7.74
N GLY A 30 -8.64 -17.39 -7.40
CA GLY A 30 -9.36 -17.46 -6.13
C GLY A 30 -9.85 -16.09 -5.64
N ASP A 31 -10.53 -16.10 -4.50
CA ASP A 31 -11.21 -14.96 -3.87
C ASP A 31 -10.71 -14.66 -2.45
N LYS A 32 -9.54 -15.22 -2.08
CA LYS A 32 -8.99 -15.11 -0.73
C LYS A 32 -8.47 -13.71 -0.46
N ILE A 33 -8.82 -13.17 0.70
CA ILE A 33 -8.36 -11.85 1.15
C ILE A 33 -6.93 -11.98 1.69
N LEU A 34 -6.00 -11.19 1.14
CA LEU A 34 -4.64 -11.05 1.66
C LEU A 34 -4.58 -9.92 2.70
N ILE A 35 -3.91 -10.16 3.83
CA ILE A 35 -3.63 -9.17 4.88
C ILE A 35 -2.13 -9.04 5.10
N GLY A 36 -1.59 -7.82 5.07
CA GLY A 36 -0.18 -7.52 5.36
C GLY A 36 0.24 -6.12 4.93
N TYR A 37 1.48 -5.71 5.19
CA TYR A 37 2.04 -4.42 4.75
C TYR A 37 3.54 -4.55 4.42
N SER A 38 4.22 -3.44 4.12
CA SER A 38 5.65 -3.42 3.76
C SER A 38 5.91 -4.19 2.44
N ASP A 39 6.83 -5.16 2.39
CA ASP A 39 7.16 -5.97 1.18
C ASP A 39 5.94 -6.67 0.56
N ILE A 40 4.89 -6.92 1.36
CA ILE A 40 3.62 -7.48 0.89
C ILE A 40 2.90 -6.54 -0.10
N THR A 41 3.30 -5.28 -0.19
CA THR A 41 2.85 -4.32 -1.22
C THR A 41 2.97 -4.89 -2.63
N VAL A 42 4.00 -5.69 -2.92
CA VAL A 42 4.15 -6.40 -4.20
C VAL A 42 2.92 -7.26 -4.51
N LEU A 43 2.46 -8.03 -3.52
CA LEU A 43 1.31 -8.92 -3.65
C LEU A 43 -0.01 -8.15 -3.67
N HIS A 44 -0.12 -7.07 -2.91
CA HIS A 44 -1.31 -6.19 -2.96
C HIS A 44 -1.53 -5.64 -4.36
N LEU A 45 -0.48 -5.09 -4.96
CA LEU A 45 -0.54 -4.52 -6.31
C LEU A 45 -0.83 -5.61 -7.35
N LEU A 46 -0.21 -6.78 -7.22
CA LEU A 46 -0.52 -7.93 -8.07
C LEU A 46 -2.01 -8.30 -7.99
N LEU A 47 -2.53 -8.53 -6.78
CA LEU A 47 -3.90 -9.00 -6.57
C LEU A 47 -4.95 -7.95 -6.96
N ASN A 48 -4.76 -6.69 -6.58
CA ASN A 48 -5.69 -5.62 -6.90
C ASN A 48 -5.66 -5.29 -8.41
N ASN A 49 -4.47 -5.14 -8.99
CA ASN A 49 -4.34 -4.60 -10.34
C ASN A 49 -4.46 -5.68 -11.42
N HIS A 50 -3.96 -6.91 -11.20
CA HIS A 50 -4.14 -7.98 -12.18
C HIS A 50 -5.45 -8.74 -12.01
N TYR A 51 -5.81 -9.07 -10.76
CA TYR A 51 -6.93 -9.99 -10.51
C TYR A 51 -8.20 -9.32 -9.98
N ASN A 52 -8.15 -8.03 -9.64
CA ASN A 52 -9.26 -7.32 -9.01
C ASN A 52 -9.74 -8.02 -7.71
N ILE A 53 -8.81 -8.69 -7.02
CA ILE A 53 -9.04 -9.31 -5.72
C ILE A 53 -8.77 -8.25 -4.64
N PRO A 54 -9.72 -7.96 -3.74
CA PRO A 54 -9.50 -7.01 -2.66
C PRO A 54 -8.51 -7.55 -1.64
N THR A 55 -7.68 -6.66 -1.09
CA THR A 55 -6.70 -6.97 -0.06
C THR A 55 -6.76 -5.93 1.04
N ILE A 56 -6.19 -6.26 2.21
CA ILE A 56 -6.11 -5.37 3.37
C ILE A 56 -4.63 -5.05 3.60
N HIS A 57 -4.26 -3.80 3.32
CA HIS A 57 -2.98 -3.27 3.77
C HIS A 57 -3.07 -3.02 5.28
N GLY A 58 -2.49 -3.92 6.09
CA GLY A 58 -2.68 -3.92 7.55
C GLY A 58 -1.71 -4.85 8.27
N SER A 59 -1.72 -4.79 9.61
CA SER A 59 -0.78 -5.45 10.53
C SER A 59 -0.45 -6.88 10.12
N VAL A 60 0.84 -7.23 10.08
CA VAL A 60 1.31 -8.62 9.90
C VAL A 60 1.23 -9.38 11.23
N LEU A 61 1.24 -10.72 11.20
CA LEU A 61 1.07 -11.54 12.42
C LEU A 61 2.14 -11.26 13.47
N THR A 62 3.40 -11.00 13.08
CA THR A 62 4.46 -10.67 14.04
C THR A 62 4.20 -9.38 14.81
N SER A 63 3.47 -8.42 14.24
CA SER A 63 3.13 -7.16 14.92
C SER A 63 2.09 -7.36 16.03
N LEU A 64 1.40 -8.50 16.04
CA LEU A 64 0.42 -8.86 17.07
C LEU A 64 1.08 -9.44 18.32
N LEU A 65 2.34 -9.86 18.19
CA LEU A 65 3.10 -10.47 19.27
C LEU A 65 3.80 -9.40 20.12
N PRO A 66 4.16 -9.72 21.38
CA PRO A 66 5.01 -8.86 22.19
C PRO A 66 6.37 -8.60 21.52
N PRO A 67 6.96 -7.39 21.68
CA PRO A 67 6.46 -6.28 22.50
C PRO A 67 5.48 -5.35 21.79
N THR A 68 5.19 -5.56 20.50
CA THR A 68 4.42 -4.63 19.68
C THR A 68 2.92 -4.62 20.03
N ASN A 69 2.29 -5.80 20.16
CA ASN A 69 0.87 -5.95 20.55
C ASN A 69 -0.08 -5.00 19.77
N GLN A 70 0.08 -4.89 18.46
CA GLN A 70 -0.72 -3.98 17.64
C GLN A 70 -2.20 -4.36 17.65
N ASP A 71 -3.07 -3.36 17.78
CA ASP A 71 -4.52 -3.55 17.70
C ASP A 71 -4.94 -4.00 16.29
N ILE A 72 -5.90 -4.93 16.23
CA ILE A 72 -6.47 -5.49 15.00
C ILE A 72 -7.96 -5.18 14.85
N THR A 73 -8.54 -4.39 15.75
CA THR A 73 -9.97 -4.06 15.74
C THR A 73 -10.40 -3.48 14.39
N SER A 74 -9.60 -2.59 13.81
CA SER A 74 -9.86 -2.02 12.48
C SER A 74 -9.89 -3.08 11.37
N ILE A 75 -8.96 -4.04 11.39
CA ILE A 75 -8.92 -5.15 10.42
C ILE A 75 -10.17 -6.03 10.56
N ILE A 76 -10.54 -6.37 11.80
CA ILE A 76 -11.74 -7.17 12.08
C ILE A 76 -12.99 -6.46 11.58
N ASN A 77 -13.11 -5.16 11.81
CA ASN A 77 -14.26 -4.37 11.39
C ASN A 77 -14.38 -4.32 9.85
N VAL A 78 -13.25 -4.13 9.14
CA VAL A 78 -13.21 -4.21 7.67
C VAL A 78 -13.64 -5.61 7.19
N LEU A 79 -13.16 -6.68 7.82
CA LEU A 79 -13.55 -8.05 7.46
C LEU A 79 -15.03 -8.34 7.69
N LYS A 80 -15.66 -7.68 8.67
CA LYS A 80 -17.11 -7.74 8.91
C LYS A 80 -17.92 -6.88 7.93
N GLY A 81 -17.27 -6.08 7.09
CA GLY A 81 -17.91 -5.16 6.16
C GLY A 81 -18.42 -3.87 6.83
N GLU A 82 -17.88 -3.53 8.00
CA GLU A 82 -18.20 -2.28 8.67
C GLU A 82 -17.60 -1.11 7.89
N LYS A 83 -18.37 -0.03 7.74
CA LYS A 83 -17.91 1.20 7.11
C LYS A 83 -17.08 2.00 8.10
N SER A 84 -15.93 2.49 7.65
CA SER A 84 -15.09 3.42 8.40
C SER A 84 -14.98 4.74 7.67
N GLU A 85 -14.93 5.82 8.45
CA GLU A 85 -14.61 7.15 7.99
C GLU A 85 -13.33 7.60 8.68
N ILE A 86 -12.40 8.18 7.91
CA ILE A 86 -11.13 8.68 8.41
C ILE A 86 -11.02 10.15 8.01
N GLN A 87 -10.71 11.00 8.99
CA GLN A 87 -10.43 12.40 8.72
C GLN A 87 -8.99 12.54 8.22
N LEU A 88 -8.82 13.05 7.01
CA LEU A 88 -7.52 13.30 6.42
C LEU A 88 -7.03 14.72 6.75
N ILE A 89 -5.71 14.86 6.91
CA ILE A 89 -5.06 16.16 7.12
C ILE A 89 -4.51 16.65 5.78
N PRO A 90 -4.94 17.82 5.27
CA PRO A 90 -4.44 18.35 4.02
C PRO A 90 -2.97 18.75 4.10
N ILE A 91 -2.17 18.25 3.17
CA ILE A 91 -0.78 18.68 2.97
C ILE A 91 -0.73 19.94 2.08
N LYS A 92 -1.71 20.10 1.19
CA LYS A 92 -1.94 21.27 0.34
C LYS A 92 -3.42 21.63 0.32
N LYS A 93 -3.77 22.78 -0.28
CA LYS A 93 -5.16 23.19 -0.47
C LYS A 93 -5.92 22.06 -1.19
N ILE A 94 -6.96 21.54 -0.55
CA ILE A 94 -7.82 20.49 -1.10
C ILE A 94 -8.70 21.11 -2.19
N SER A 95 -8.95 20.36 -3.26
CA SER A 95 -10.08 20.63 -4.15
C SER A 95 -11.39 20.63 -3.34
N GLU A 96 -12.36 21.46 -3.75
CA GLU A 96 -13.72 21.43 -3.17
C GLU A 96 -14.57 20.28 -3.76
N GLU A 97 -14.04 19.57 -4.75
CA GLU A 97 -14.73 18.48 -5.42
C GLU A 97 -14.60 17.15 -4.66
N ASN A 98 -15.72 16.43 -4.57
CA ASN A 98 -15.73 15.07 -4.05
C ASN A 98 -15.18 14.11 -5.12
N ILE A 99 -14.14 13.36 -4.75
CA ILE A 99 -13.56 12.31 -5.59
C ILE A 99 -13.95 10.94 -5.06
N THR A 100 -14.00 9.93 -5.94
CA THR A 100 -14.25 8.54 -5.57
C THR A 100 -13.36 7.64 -6.41
N GLY A 101 -12.62 6.74 -5.76
CA GLY A 101 -11.74 5.80 -6.43
C GLY A 101 -11.38 4.63 -5.54
N LYS A 102 -10.84 3.56 -6.12
CA LYS A 102 -10.31 2.42 -5.35
C LYS A 102 -8.98 2.82 -4.74
N ILE A 103 -8.77 2.49 -3.47
CA ILE A 103 -7.48 2.66 -2.82
C ILE A 103 -6.53 1.56 -3.31
N THR A 104 -5.30 1.95 -3.64
CA THR A 104 -4.20 1.06 -4.03
C THR A 104 -2.88 1.62 -3.51
N GLY A 105 -1.75 0.94 -3.74
CA GLY A 105 -0.44 1.37 -3.26
C GLY A 105 0.03 0.55 -2.05
N GLY A 106 0.67 1.22 -1.10
CA GLY A 106 1.30 0.62 0.08
C GLY A 106 2.65 1.26 0.37
N ASN A 107 3.68 0.44 0.55
CA ASN A 107 5.02 0.92 0.84
C ASN A 107 5.65 1.65 -0.37
N LEU A 108 6.04 2.91 -0.19
CA LEU A 108 6.60 3.77 -1.24
C LEU A 108 7.85 3.17 -1.88
N THR A 109 8.81 2.74 -1.06
CA THR A 109 10.07 2.18 -1.55
C THR A 109 9.81 0.93 -2.39
N VAL A 110 9.04 -0.02 -1.88
CA VAL A 110 8.66 -1.25 -2.61
C VAL A 110 7.91 -0.92 -3.89
N PHE A 111 6.90 -0.04 -3.83
CA PHE A 111 6.14 0.40 -5.00
C PHE A 111 7.06 0.95 -6.10
N SER A 112 8.02 1.82 -5.73
CA SER A 112 8.95 2.43 -6.69
C SER A 112 9.79 1.40 -7.45
N LYS A 113 10.06 0.23 -6.84
CA LYS A 113 10.86 -0.85 -7.46
C LYS A 113 10.07 -1.72 -8.42
N LEU A 114 8.75 -1.58 -8.44
CA LEU A 114 7.88 -2.30 -9.37
C LEU A 114 7.62 -1.53 -10.67
N ILE A 115 8.07 -0.27 -10.76
CA ILE A 115 8.00 0.51 -12.00
C ILE A 115 8.75 -0.23 -13.11
N GLY A 116 8.08 -0.40 -14.26
CA GLY A 116 8.63 -1.10 -15.42
C GLY A 116 8.41 -2.61 -15.40
N THR A 117 7.79 -3.16 -14.35
CA THR A 117 7.33 -4.57 -14.33
C THR A 117 5.96 -4.71 -15.00
N SER A 118 5.46 -5.95 -15.09
CA SER A 118 4.09 -6.22 -15.54
C SER A 118 3.01 -5.65 -14.60
N ILE A 119 3.38 -5.30 -13.36
CA ILE A 119 2.49 -4.77 -12.33
C ILE A 119 2.28 -3.28 -12.53
N ASN A 120 1.14 -2.94 -13.13
CA ASN A 120 0.78 -1.57 -13.48
C ASN A 120 -0.37 -1.06 -12.62
N LEU A 121 -0.38 0.26 -12.38
CA LEU A 121 -1.49 0.93 -11.71
C LEU A 121 -2.71 1.00 -12.65
N LYS A 122 -3.92 0.87 -12.10
CA LYS A 122 -5.15 1.17 -12.84
C LYS A 122 -5.46 2.65 -12.74
N LYS A 123 -5.90 3.24 -13.87
CA LYS A 123 -6.38 4.62 -13.92
C LYS A 123 -7.57 4.85 -12.99
N GLY A 124 -7.66 6.04 -12.41
CA GLY A 124 -8.77 6.46 -11.56
C GLY A 124 -8.68 5.96 -10.11
N ASN A 125 -7.53 5.41 -9.71
CA ASN A 125 -7.32 4.95 -8.35
C ASN A 125 -6.88 6.10 -7.42
N ILE A 126 -7.08 5.91 -6.11
CA ILE A 126 -6.50 6.74 -5.05
C ILE A 126 -5.24 6.01 -4.57
N LEU A 127 -4.09 6.67 -4.65
CA LEU A 127 -2.80 6.07 -4.29
C LEU A 127 -2.47 6.34 -2.82
N LEU A 128 -2.36 5.29 -2.01
CA LEU A 128 -1.86 5.35 -0.63
C LEU A 128 -0.36 5.04 -0.62
N LEU A 129 0.44 5.91 -0.01
CA LEU A 129 1.89 5.70 0.17
C LEU A 129 2.30 5.86 1.63
N GLU A 130 2.97 4.85 2.18
CA GLU A 130 3.60 4.86 3.50
C GLU A 130 5.06 4.40 3.40
N ASP A 131 5.89 4.68 4.39
CA ASP A 131 7.21 4.06 4.46
C ASP A 131 7.76 4.01 5.89
N VAL A 132 8.83 3.23 6.09
CA VAL A 132 9.48 3.09 7.39
C VAL A 132 10.99 3.10 7.26
N ASN A 133 11.65 3.82 8.17
CA ASN A 133 13.11 3.88 8.29
C ASN A 133 13.80 4.43 7.03
N GLU A 134 13.13 5.31 6.30
CA GLU A 134 13.66 5.98 5.12
C GLU A 134 14.09 7.42 5.43
N LYS A 135 15.18 7.85 4.79
CA LYS A 135 15.68 9.23 4.91
C LYS A 135 14.89 10.16 4.00
N ALA A 136 14.78 11.44 4.35
CA ALA A 136 14.01 12.42 3.57
C ALA A 136 14.40 12.47 2.10
N TYR A 137 15.71 12.45 1.79
CA TYR A 137 16.17 12.46 0.39
C TYR A 137 15.76 11.19 -0.36
N ALA A 138 15.65 10.04 0.33
CA ALA A 138 15.26 8.78 -0.28
C ALA A 138 13.77 8.76 -0.59
N VAL A 139 12.94 9.22 0.36
CA VAL A 139 11.50 9.46 0.15
C VAL A 139 11.29 10.38 -1.05
N HIS A 140 11.93 11.55 -1.06
CA HIS A 140 11.81 12.50 -2.17
C HIS A 140 12.24 11.89 -3.51
N ARG A 141 13.34 11.14 -3.53
CA ARG A 141 13.83 10.48 -4.75
C ARG A 141 12.84 9.44 -5.27
N ASN A 142 12.22 8.64 -4.40
CA ASN A 142 11.20 7.68 -4.81
C ASN A 142 9.95 8.40 -5.35
N LEU A 143 9.50 9.51 -4.73
CA LEU A 143 8.39 10.32 -5.27
C LEU A 143 8.70 10.91 -6.64
N VAL A 144 9.91 11.45 -6.83
CA VAL A 144 10.38 11.91 -8.15
C VAL A 144 10.42 10.77 -9.17
N GLN A 145 10.81 9.56 -8.76
CA GLN A 145 10.78 8.39 -9.63
C GLN A 145 9.35 8.07 -10.08
N LEU A 146 8.37 8.07 -9.16
CA LEU A 146 6.95 7.87 -9.51
C LEU A 146 6.46 8.94 -10.50
N LYS A 147 6.85 10.21 -10.28
CA LYS A 147 6.50 11.33 -11.17
C LYS A 147 7.07 11.14 -12.56
N ASN A 148 8.35 10.82 -12.67
CA ASN A 148 9.01 10.63 -13.96
C ASN A 148 8.49 9.41 -14.71
N ALA A 149 7.93 8.43 -13.99
CA ALA A 149 7.27 7.26 -14.57
C ALA A 149 5.80 7.51 -14.95
N GLY A 150 5.27 8.73 -14.77
CA GLY A 150 3.89 9.08 -15.12
C GLY A 150 2.83 8.49 -14.17
N ILE A 151 3.22 7.97 -13.01
CA ILE A 151 2.29 7.30 -12.08
C ILE A 151 1.19 8.25 -11.61
N PHE A 152 1.53 9.53 -11.41
CA PHE A 152 0.58 10.52 -10.91
C PHE A 152 -0.41 11.01 -11.98
N ASP A 153 -0.17 10.72 -13.27
CA ASP A 153 -1.06 11.12 -14.37
C ASP A 153 -2.34 10.25 -14.42
N ASP A 154 -2.31 9.10 -13.74
CA ASP A 154 -3.37 8.08 -13.77
C ASP A 154 -4.16 7.97 -12.46
N ILE A 155 -3.91 8.84 -11.46
CA ILE A 155 -4.59 8.79 -10.15
C ILE A 155 -5.51 9.98 -9.93
N GLU A 156 -6.55 9.78 -9.11
CA GLU A 156 -7.48 10.85 -8.71
C GLU A 156 -6.97 11.63 -7.49
N ALA A 157 -6.27 10.93 -6.60
CA ALA A 157 -5.65 11.53 -5.41
C ALA A 157 -4.54 10.66 -4.84
N ILE A 158 -3.73 11.30 -4.01
CA ILE A 158 -2.70 10.67 -3.19
C ILE A 158 -3.01 10.86 -1.71
N ILE A 159 -2.87 9.79 -0.94
CA ILE A 159 -2.90 9.79 0.52
C ILE A 159 -1.50 9.38 0.98
N PHE A 160 -0.89 10.22 1.81
CA PHE A 160 0.33 9.85 2.52
C PHE A 160 -0.07 9.29 3.88
N GLY A 161 0.25 8.01 4.10
CA GLY A 161 0.15 7.37 5.41
C GLY A 161 1.32 7.78 6.30
N ASP A 162 1.58 6.98 7.33
CA ASP A 162 2.66 7.27 8.25
C ASP A 162 4.03 6.97 7.63
N PHE A 163 4.95 7.92 7.76
CA PHE A 163 6.37 7.74 7.46
C PHE A 163 7.13 7.63 8.76
N THR A 164 7.33 6.40 9.23
CA THR A 164 7.81 6.14 10.59
C THR A 164 9.32 5.93 10.64
N LYS A 165 9.97 6.30 11.76
CA LYS A 165 11.42 6.08 12.00
C LYS A 165 12.34 6.70 10.93
N GLY A 166 11.85 7.64 10.14
CA GLY A 166 12.67 8.45 9.24
C GLY A 166 13.40 9.56 10.00
N ASP A 167 14.20 10.34 9.27
CA ASP A 167 14.75 11.58 9.80
C ASP A 167 13.67 12.68 9.89
N GLU A 168 13.97 13.76 10.62
CA GLU A 168 13.01 14.85 10.90
C GLU A 168 12.56 15.63 9.65
N PHE A 169 13.21 15.43 8.51
CA PHE A 169 12.96 16.18 7.28
C PHE A 169 11.98 15.48 6.33
N VAL A 170 11.49 14.28 6.67
CA VAL A 170 10.62 13.49 5.77
C VAL A 170 9.34 14.24 5.43
N GLU A 171 8.68 14.86 6.41
CA GLU A 171 7.47 15.64 6.17
C GLU A 171 7.74 16.84 5.25
N GLN A 172 8.89 17.52 5.44
CA GLN A 172 9.30 18.63 4.58
C GLN A 172 9.56 18.16 3.15
N ALA A 173 10.19 17.00 2.97
CA ALA A 173 10.44 16.40 1.66
C ALA A 173 9.15 16.04 0.92
N ILE A 174 8.14 15.52 1.63
CA ILE A 174 6.81 15.27 1.04
C ILE A 174 6.16 16.61 0.64
N LYS A 175 6.13 17.59 1.54
CA LYS A 175 5.54 18.92 1.30
C LYS A 175 6.21 19.67 0.14
N SER A 176 7.51 19.51 -0.05
CA SER A 176 8.25 20.14 -1.14
C SER A 176 8.03 19.45 -2.49
N PHE A 177 7.64 18.16 -2.47
CA PHE A 177 7.37 17.39 -3.68
C PHE A 177 5.99 17.72 -4.26
N VAL A 178 4.97 17.74 -3.40
CA VAL A 178 3.59 18.04 -3.81
C VAL A 178 3.47 19.46 -4.32
#